data_AF-B1KHK5-F1
#
_entry.id   AF-B1KHK5-F1
#
_cell.length_a   1.000
_cell.length_b   1.000
_cell.length_c   1.000
_cell.angle_alpha   90.00
_cell.angle_beta   90.00
_cell.angle_gamma   90.00
#
_symmetry.space_group_name_H-M   'P 1'
#
loop_
_entity.id
_entity.type
_entity.pdbx_description
1 polymer ?
#
loop_
_entity_poly.entity_id
_entity_poly.type
_entity_poly.pdbx_seq_one_letter_code
_entity_poly.pdbx_strand_id
1 'polypeptide(L)'
;MNNHMLLASLAIVSLTACSQSNLDNKLDSVAKTQPVEADMPKEQKVKVVVLAKDDVDITKLQKQHAEGKMTKGLLTGELDATLDNGLLVSLKILNNQPYGVPIQYRSGMTADLQLLDPMGDKVWAWSNEMMFTQAIRDTVIPSGKEMTVKFKIPQTVMSQLKGKGYTIKAIYAGQAIESKELAMGDISLSLNDILN
;
A
#
# COMPACT_ATOMS: atom_id res chain seq x y z
N MET A 1 -12.29 12.15 -66.94
CA MET A 1 -11.09 12.09 -67.79
C MET A 1 -9.91 12.44 -66.91
N ASN A 2 -9.32 11.42 -66.31
CA ASN A 2 -7.96 10.95 -66.59
C ASN A 2 -6.89 11.96 -66.19
N ASN A 3 -6.17 11.66 -65.11
CA ASN A 3 -4.72 11.69 -65.24
C ASN A 3 -4.09 10.48 -64.54
N HIS A 4 -3.17 9.88 -65.27
CA HIS A 4 -2.51 8.61 -65.01
C HIS A 4 -1.26 8.84 -64.14
N MET A 5 -0.98 7.87 -63.25
CA MET A 5 0.30 7.14 -63.19
C MET A 5 1.59 7.91 -62.84
N LEU A 6 2.24 7.57 -61.73
CA LEU A 6 3.59 6.97 -61.76
C LEU A 6 4.00 6.32 -60.42
N LEU A 7 4.71 5.19 -60.56
CA LEU A 7 5.40 4.38 -59.55
C LEU A 7 6.77 4.96 -59.12
N ALA A 8 7.36 4.30 -58.11
CA ALA A 8 8.75 4.31 -57.62
C ALA A 8 9.00 5.23 -56.41
N SER A 9 9.75 4.88 -55.35
CA SER A 9 10.73 3.81 -55.15
C SER A 9 11.07 3.65 -53.65
N LEU A 10 11.55 2.45 -53.33
CA LEU A 10 12.29 2.04 -52.13
C LEU A 10 13.43 3.00 -51.73
N ALA A 11 13.62 3.25 -50.43
CA ALA A 11 14.93 3.53 -49.84
C ALA A 11 14.95 3.12 -48.35
N ILE A 12 15.70 2.05 -48.05
CA ILE A 12 16.14 1.69 -46.70
C ILE A 12 17.44 2.46 -46.46
N VAL A 13 17.53 3.21 -45.35
CA VAL A 13 18.81 3.68 -44.81
C VAL A 13 18.84 3.40 -43.31
N SER A 14 19.64 2.41 -42.94
CA SER A 14 20.10 2.14 -41.58
C SER A 14 21.34 2.99 -41.29
N LEU A 15 21.33 3.77 -40.20
CA LEU A 15 22.57 4.29 -39.61
C LEU A 15 22.54 4.13 -38.09
N THR A 16 23.38 3.20 -37.64
CA THR A 16 23.96 3.06 -36.31
C THR A 16 24.68 4.34 -35.88
N ALA A 17 24.46 4.77 -34.63
CA ALA A 17 25.32 5.73 -33.94
C ALA A 17 25.80 5.12 -32.61
N CYS A 18 27.04 4.62 -32.64
CA CYS A 18 27.83 4.33 -31.45
C CYS A 18 28.40 5.64 -30.92
N SER A 19 28.32 5.89 -29.62
CA SER A 19 29.14 6.91 -28.95
C SER A 19 30.04 6.22 -27.93
N GLN A 20 31.34 6.23 -28.23
CA GLN A 20 32.43 5.78 -27.38
C GLN A 20 33.00 6.98 -26.62
N SER A 21 33.30 6.79 -25.33
CA SER A 21 34.41 7.48 -24.68
C SER A 21 35.05 6.50 -23.70
N ASN A 22 36.22 5.98 -24.09
CA ASN A 22 37.15 5.22 -23.25
C ASN A 22 38.01 6.19 -22.44
N LEU A 23 38.24 5.87 -21.17
CA LEU A 23 39.49 6.16 -20.47
C LEU A 23 39.89 4.88 -19.75
N ASP A 24 40.88 4.21 -20.31
CA ASP A 24 41.57 3.06 -19.75
C ASP A 24 42.40 3.46 -18.53
N ASN A 25 42.38 2.63 -17.48
CA ASN A 25 43.61 2.32 -16.77
C ASN A 25 43.57 0.84 -16.33
N LYS A 26 44.65 0.13 -16.66
CA LYS A 26 44.77 -1.34 -16.71
C LYS A 26 45.68 -1.85 -15.58
N LEU A 27 45.55 -3.16 -15.33
CA LEU A 27 46.40 -4.14 -14.62
C LEU A 27 46.06 -4.40 -13.14
N ASP A 28 45.97 -5.63 -12.65
CA ASP A 28 45.83 -7.00 -13.19
C ASP A 28 45.65 -7.91 -11.95
N SER A 29 44.75 -8.91 -11.99
CA SER A 29 45.01 -10.30 -11.55
C SER A 29 43.74 -11.11 -11.25
N VAL A 30 43.46 -12.04 -12.18
CA VAL A 30 43.31 -13.49 -11.97
C VAL A 30 42.31 -14.01 -10.90
N ALA A 31 41.18 -14.48 -11.44
CA ALA A 31 40.56 -15.80 -11.26
C ALA A 31 39.68 -16.16 -10.03
N LYS A 32 38.40 -16.40 -10.41
CA LYS A 32 37.59 -17.62 -10.22
C LYS A 32 36.65 -17.75 -9.00
N THR A 33 35.46 -18.21 -9.39
CA THR A 33 34.46 -19.03 -8.67
C THR A 33 33.46 -18.34 -7.72
N GLN A 34 32.20 -18.30 -8.18
CA GLN A 34 31.02 -18.43 -7.32
C GLN A 34 31.06 -19.78 -6.56
N PRO A 35 30.42 -19.89 -5.39
CA PRO A 35 29.03 -20.31 -5.37
C PRO A 35 28.09 -19.35 -4.64
N VAL A 36 26.85 -19.37 -5.10
CA VAL A 36 25.65 -18.83 -4.45
C VAL A 36 25.39 -19.58 -3.15
N GLU A 37 25.20 -18.86 -2.05
CA GLU A 37 24.51 -19.38 -0.86
C GLU A 37 23.39 -18.39 -0.49
N ALA A 38 22.17 -18.92 -0.43
CA ALA A 38 20.94 -18.18 -0.27
C ALA A 38 20.82 -17.64 1.16
N ASP A 39 20.88 -16.32 1.33
CA ASP A 39 20.51 -15.68 2.59
C ASP A 39 19.00 -15.41 2.60
N MET A 40 18.32 -16.06 3.53
CA MET A 40 16.89 -15.97 3.77
C MET A 40 16.54 -14.53 4.22
N PRO A 41 15.37 -13.97 3.85
CA PRO A 41 14.96 -12.69 4.42
C PRO A 41 14.69 -12.87 5.92
N LYS A 42 15.58 -12.34 6.76
CA LYS A 42 15.38 -12.22 8.20
C LYS A 42 14.18 -11.31 8.47
N GLU A 43 13.16 -11.85 9.12
CA GLU A 43 12.08 -11.08 9.75
C GLU A 43 12.68 -9.97 10.63
N GLN A 44 12.42 -8.72 10.25
CA GLN A 44 12.93 -7.56 10.97
C GLN A 44 11.88 -7.09 11.99
N LYS A 45 12.11 -7.42 13.26
CA LYS A 45 11.31 -6.94 14.39
C LYS A 45 11.52 -5.42 14.59
N VAL A 46 10.45 -4.64 14.51
CA VAL A 46 10.48 -3.19 14.79
C VAL A 46 10.20 -2.94 16.28
N LYS A 47 11.07 -2.17 16.94
CA LYS A 47 10.87 -1.63 18.30
C LYS A 47 10.27 -0.22 18.21
N VAL A 48 9.24 0.08 19.00
CA VAL A 48 8.70 1.44 19.18
C VAL A 48 8.96 1.92 20.61
N VAL A 49 9.54 3.11 20.73
CA VAL A 49 9.76 3.86 21.98
C VAL A 49 8.67 4.93 22.11
N VAL A 50 8.05 5.05 23.30
CA VAL A 50 7.05 6.07 23.62
C VAL A 50 7.67 7.10 24.59
N LEU A 51 7.61 8.38 24.23
CA LEU A 51 7.79 9.49 25.17
C LEU A 51 6.41 10.11 25.42
N ALA A 52 5.97 10.10 26.68
CA ALA A 52 4.78 10.77 27.15
C ALA A 52 5.14 12.12 27.78
N LYS A 53 4.27 13.13 27.59
CA LYS A 53 4.08 14.21 28.57
C LYS A 53 2.59 14.53 28.74
N ASP A 54 2.17 14.32 29.99
CA ASP A 54 1.22 15.00 30.87
C ASP A 54 -0.31 14.97 30.58
N ASP A 55 -0.96 14.21 31.46
CA ASP A 55 -2.27 14.35 32.11
C ASP A 55 -3.57 14.33 31.27
N VAL A 56 -3.97 13.10 30.90
CA VAL A 56 -5.38 12.63 30.94
C VAL A 56 -5.35 11.19 31.43
N ASP A 57 -6.32 10.74 32.24
CA ASP A 57 -6.41 9.35 32.72
C ASP A 57 -6.76 8.40 31.55
N ILE A 58 -5.72 7.73 31.02
CA ILE A 58 -5.74 6.89 29.81
C ILE A 58 -5.94 5.39 30.13
N THR A 59 -6.36 5.03 31.35
CA THR A 59 -6.22 3.66 31.88
C THR A 59 -7.08 2.56 31.25
N LYS A 60 -7.71 2.77 30.08
CA LYS A 60 -8.31 1.70 29.25
C LYS A 60 -8.14 1.87 27.73
N LEU A 61 -7.07 2.49 27.24
CA LEU A 61 -6.71 2.37 25.83
C LEU A 61 -5.77 1.17 25.63
N GLN A 62 -6.34 -0.02 25.48
CA GLN A 62 -5.59 -1.17 24.95
C GLN A 62 -5.27 -0.89 23.48
N LYS A 63 -4.08 -0.31 23.24
CA LYS A 63 -3.53 -0.13 21.91
C LYS A 63 -3.10 -1.51 21.38
N GLN A 64 -4.00 -2.16 20.64
CA GLN A 64 -3.71 -3.43 20.01
C GLN A 64 -3.22 -3.20 18.58
N HIS A 65 -1.93 -3.45 18.38
CA HIS A 65 -1.33 -3.60 17.06
C HIS A 65 -1.55 -5.04 16.63
N ALA A 66 -2.37 -5.29 15.61
CA ALA A 66 -2.42 -6.61 15.00
C ALA A 66 -1.64 -6.62 13.69
N GLU A 67 -0.72 -7.58 13.59
CA GLU A 67 -0.13 -8.00 12.33
C GLU A 67 -1.19 -8.76 11.53
N GLY A 68 -1.99 -8.04 10.74
CA GLY A 68 -2.95 -8.66 9.83
C GLY A 68 -2.25 -9.46 8.74
N LYS A 69 -2.77 -10.63 8.38
CA LYS A 69 -2.31 -11.37 7.19
C LYS A 69 -2.50 -10.48 5.97
N MET A 70 -1.41 -10.14 5.30
CA MET A 70 -1.34 -9.15 4.24
C MET A 70 -0.68 -9.73 2.99
N THR A 71 -1.29 -9.52 1.83
CA THR A 71 -0.56 -9.71 0.57
C THR A 71 0.47 -8.60 0.44
N LYS A 72 1.73 -8.98 0.24
CA LYS A 72 2.84 -8.02 0.13
C LYS A 72 2.64 -7.13 -1.11
N GLY A 73 2.77 -5.82 -0.90
CA GLY A 73 2.87 -4.82 -1.96
C GLY A 73 4.12 -3.94 -1.77
N LEU A 74 4.25 -2.92 -2.60
CA LEU A 74 5.33 -1.92 -2.49
C LEU A 74 5.25 -1.11 -1.19
N LEU A 75 4.03 -0.87 -0.73
CA LEU A 75 3.70 -0.22 0.53
C LEU A 75 3.28 -1.28 1.55
N THR A 76 3.53 -0.97 2.81
CA THR A 76 2.99 -1.69 3.95
C THR A 76 1.86 -0.89 4.55
N GLY A 77 0.97 -1.55 5.29
CA GLY A 77 0.08 -0.81 6.15
C GLY A 77 -0.22 -1.52 7.45
N GLU A 78 -0.69 -0.71 8.39
CA GLU A 78 -0.97 -1.08 9.77
C GLU A 78 -2.33 -0.51 10.15
N LEU A 79 -3.12 -1.30 10.88
CA LEU A 79 -4.39 -0.87 11.45
C LEU A 79 -4.26 -0.70 12.95
N ASP A 80 -4.65 0.48 13.41
CA ASP A 80 -4.93 0.75 14.82
C ASP A 80 -6.42 0.97 14.99
N ALA A 81 -7.01 0.39 16.03
CA ALA A 81 -8.42 0.55 16.34
C ALA A 81 -8.62 0.90 17.82
N THR A 82 -9.64 1.72 18.09
CA THR A 82 -9.97 2.17 19.44
C THR A 82 -11.47 2.39 19.57
N LEU A 83 -12.04 1.97 20.70
CA LEU A 83 -13.45 2.20 21.02
C LEU A 83 -13.65 3.63 21.52
N ASP A 84 -14.53 4.38 20.84
CA ASP A 84 -15.00 5.71 21.24
C ASP A 84 -16.34 6.02 20.54
N ASN A 85 -17.45 5.82 21.25
CA ASN A 85 -18.82 6.01 20.73
C ASN A 85 -18.99 5.44 19.31
N GLY A 86 -18.57 4.17 19.16
CA GLY A 86 -18.26 3.54 17.89
C GLY A 86 -16.84 2.97 17.89
N LEU A 87 -16.34 2.62 16.71
CA LEU A 87 -14.96 2.18 16.53
C LEU A 87 -14.21 3.19 15.65
N LEU A 88 -13.20 3.83 16.21
CA LEU A 88 -12.25 4.64 15.45
C LEU A 88 -11.14 3.74 14.93
N VAL A 89 -10.86 3.83 13.63
CA VAL A 89 -9.83 3.03 12.97
C VAL A 89 -8.90 3.94 12.20
N SER A 90 -7.59 3.75 12.36
CA SER A 90 -6.56 4.43 11.59
C SER A 90 -5.80 3.41 10.75
N LEU A 91 -5.81 3.61 9.43
CA LEU A 91 -4.94 2.91 8.50
C LEU A 91 -3.70 3.76 8.25
N LYS A 92 -2.56 3.30 8.72
CA LYS A 92 -1.25 3.85 8.39
C LYS A 92 -0.70 3.12 7.18
N ILE A 93 -0.26 3.86 6.17
CA ILE A 93 0.32 3.34 4.93
C ILE A 93 1.75 3.86 4.86
N LEU A 94 2.73 2.96 4.81
CA LEU A 94 4.14 3.26 4.92
C LEU A 94 4.90 2.77 3.69
N ASN A 95 5.71 3.66 3.12
CA ASN A 95 6.66 3.32 2.07
C ASN A 95 8.01 2.92 2.67
N ASN A 96 8.29 1.62 2.69
CA ASN A 96 9.58 1.05 3.11
C ASN A 96 10.59 0.91 1.97
N GLN A 97 10.24 1.33 0.75
CA GLN A 97 11.15 1.31 -0.38
C GLN A 97 12.21 2.42 -0.24
N PRO A 98 13.42 2.24 -0.80
CA PRO A 98 14.44 3.28 -0.84
C PRO A 98 14.14 4.41 -1.83
N TYR A 99 12.98 4.36 -2.51
CA TYR A 99 12.54 5.32 -3.52
C TYR A 99 11.09 5.75 -3.27
N GLY A 100 10.68 6.86 -3.90
CA GLY A 100 9.27 7.29 -3.88
C GLY A 100 8.40 6.36 -4.71
N VAL A 101 7.22 6.01 -4.20
CA VAL A 101 6.27 5.16 -4.91
C VAL A 101 5.18 6.04 -5.53
N PRO A 102 5.09 6.15 -6.86
CA PRO A 102 4.02 6.87 -7.53
C PRO A 102 2.74 6.03 -7.51
N ILE A 103 1.67 6.64 -7.00
CA ILE A 103 0.35 6.06 -6.82
C ILE A 103 -0.67 6.89 -7.58
N GLN A 104 -1.52 6.22 -8.35
CA GLN A 104 -2.72 6.80 -8.92
C GLN A 104 -3.97 6.32 -8.18
N TYR A 105 -4.86 7.27 -7.89
CA TYR A 105 -6.21 7.01 -7.45
C TYR A 105 -7.18 7.34 -8.57
N ARG A 106 -8.20 6.50 -8.76
CA ARG A 106 -9.24 6.70 -9.78
C ARG A 106 -10.43 7.52 -9.29
N SER A 107 -10.37 7.99 -8.04
CA SER A 107 -11.39 8.84 -7.42
C SER A 107 -10.80 9.62 -6.24
N GLY A 108 -11.65 10.36 -5.54
CA GLY A 108 -11.33 10.99 -4.26
C GLY A 108 -11.06 9.99 -3.12
N MET A 109 -11.35 8.70 -3.30
CA MET A 109 -11.15 7.68 -2.26
C MET A 109 -9.69 7.21 -2.21
N THR A 110 -9.08 7.25 -1.02
CA THR A 110 -7.73 6.72 -0.77
C THR A 110 -7.76 5.28 -0.31
N ALA A 111 -8.70 4.95 0.56
CA ALA A 111 -8.94 3.61 1.07
C ALA A 111 -10.40 3.49 1.51
N ASP A 112 -10.88 2.26 1.64
CA ASP A 112 -12.16 1.91 2.22
C ASP A 112 -11.96 1.03 3.46
N LEU A 113 -12.94 1.01 4.35
CA LEU A 113 -12.98 0.10 5.50
C LEU A 113 -14.29 -0.69 5.47
N GLN A 114 -14.16 -2.00 5.45
CA GLN A 114 -15.29 -2.93 5.46
C GLN A 114 -15.37 -3.65 6.81
N LEU A 115 -16.59 -3.88 7.27
CA LEU A 115 -16.89 -4.76 8.39
C LEU A 115 -17.46 -6.06 7.85
N LEU A 116 -16.82 -7.16 8.21
CA LEU A 116 -17.16 -8.50 7.78
C LEU A 116 -17.70 -9.30 8.97
N ASP A 117 -18.73 -10.10 8.72
CA ASP A 117 -19.26 -11.05 9.69
C ASP A 117 -18.37 -12.30 9.84
N PRO A 118 -18.69 -13.24 10.75
CA PRO A 118 -17.89 -14.46 10.94
C PRO A 118 -17.85 -15.39 9.72
N MET A 119 -18.77 -15.25 8.76
CA MET A 119 -18.78 -16.00 7.51
C MET A 119 -17.94 -15.31 6.42
N GLY A 120 -17.48 -14.08 6.68
CA GLY A 120 -16.71 -13.26 5.75
C GLY A 120 -17.57 -12.33 4.88
N ASP A 121 -18.88 -12.29 5.13
CA ASP A 121 -19.81 -11.46 4.36
C ASP A 121 -19.74 -10.00 4.81
N LYS A 122 -19.78 -9.08 3.85
CA LYS A 122 -19.72 -7.65 4.11
C LYS A 122 -21.05 -7.15 4.67
N VAL A 123 -21.05 -6.76 5.94
CA VAL A 123 -22.23 -6.21 6.63
C VAL A 123 -22.25 -4.69 6.68
N TRP A 124 -21.10 -4.04 6.54
CA TRP A 124 -20.98 -2.58 6.45
C TRP A 124 -19.71 -2.17 5.70
N ALA A 125 -19.72 -0.98 5.10
CA ALA A 125 -18.53 -0.36 4.52
C ALA A 125 -18.59 1.16 4.68
N TRP A 126 -17.45 1.78 4.97
CA TRP A 126 -17.32 3.23 5.10
C TRP A 126 -17.72 3.95 3.81
N SER A 127 -17.33 3.40 2.66
CA SER A 127 -17.70 3.93 1.35
C SER A 127 -19.21 3.99 1.08
N ASN A 128 -20.05 3.22 1.79
CA ASN A 128 -21.51 3.30 1.62
C ASN A 128 -22.09 4.62 2.15
N GLU A 129 -21.39 5.30 3.06
CA GLU A 129 -21.85 6.51 3.75
C GLU A 129 -21.19 7.78 3.20
N MET A 130 -20.27 7.63 2.26
CA MET A 130 -19.44 8.69 1.74
C MET A 130 -19.69 8.94 0.26
N MET A 131 -19.49 10.17 -0.19
CA MET A 131 -19.44 10.51 -1.60
C MET A 131 -18.02 10.93 -1.97
N PHE A 132 -17.49 10.34 -3.05
CA PHE A 132 -16.16 10.67 -3.57
C PHE A 132 -16.25 11.31 -4.94
N THR A 133 -15.43 12.35 -5.16
CA THR A 133 -15.25 12.94 -6.48
C THR A 133 -14.71 11.92 -7.47
N GLN A 134 -15.19 11.94 -8.70
CA GLN A 134 -14.70 11.08 -9.79
C GLN A 134 -13.51 11.72 -10.50
N ALA A 135 -12.48 12.09 -9.72
CA ALA A 135 -11.28 12.73 -10.23
C ALA A 135 -10.08 11.79 -10.04
N ILE A 136 -9.34 11.57 -11.13
CA ILE A 136 -8.05 10.88 -11.09
C ILE A 136 -7.05 11.77 -10.36
N ARG A 137 -6.26 11.18 -9.47
CA ARG A 137 -5.22 11.90 -8.72
C ARG A 137 -3.96 11.06 -8.67
N ASP A 138 -2.85 11.67 -9.03
CA ASP A 138 -1.52 11.07 -8.89
C ASP A 138 -0.82 11.67 -7.68
N THR A 139 -0.21 10.82 -6.86
CA THR A 139 0.61 11.21 -5.71
C THR A 139 1.89 10.39 -5.70
N VAL A 140 2.94 10.92 -5.09
CA VAL A 140 4.13 10.13 -4.75
C VAL A 140 4.16 10.00 -3.24
N ILE A 141 4.30 8.77 -2.73
CA ILE A 141 4.60 8.53 -1.31
C ILE A 141 6.13 8.42 -1.21
N PRO A 142 6.85 9.41 -0.64
CA PRO A 142 8.30 9.38 -0.61
C PRO A 142 8.85 8.24 0.24
N SER A 143 10.13 7.90 0.03
CA SER A 143 10.81 6.87 0.82
C SER A 143 10.77 7.20 2.32
N GLY A 144 10.44 6.20 3.14
CA GLY A 144 10.36 6.32 4.59
C GLY A 144 9.24 7.24 5.08
N LYS A 145 8.32 7.66 4.22
CA LYS A 145 7.15 8.47 4.59
C LYS A 145 5.89 7.62 4.68
N GLU A 146 4.96 8.14 5.47
CA GLU A 146 3.68 7.54 5.73
C GLU A 146 2.53 8.49 5.40
N MET A 147 1.37 7.91 5.14
CA MET A 147 0.09 8.59 5.11
C MET A 147 -0.89 7.85 6.02
N THR A 148 -1.86 8.58 6.57
CA THR A 148 -2.88 8.00 7.46
C THR A 148 -4.27 8.28 6.92
N VAL A 149 -5.10 7.25 6.85
CA VAL A 149 -6.55 7.35 6.58
C VAL A 149 -7.30 6.98 7.85
N LYS A 150 -8.29 7.77 8.22
CA LYS A 150 -9.09 7.55 9.43
C LYS A 150 -10.52 7.21 9.06
N PHE A 151 -11.07 6.23 9.76
CA PHE A 151 -12.44 5.76 9.61
C PHE A 151 -13.14 5.79 10.96
N LYS A 152 -14.47 5.91 10.92
CA LYS A 152 -15.32 5.70 12.08
C LYS A 152 -16.40 4.70 11.69
N ILE A 153 -16.48 3.59 12.42
CA ILE A 153 -17.65 2.72 12.41
C ILE A 153 -18.62 3.29 13.45
N PRO A 154 -19.83 3.74 13.05
CA PRO A 154 -20.78 4.33 13.99
C PRO A 154 -21.18 3.36 15.09
N GLN A 155 -21.50 3.88 16.29
CA GLN A 155 -22.01 3.06 17.39
C GLN A 155 -23.25 2.24 16.99
N THR A 156 -24.12 2.81 16.15
CA THR A 156 -25.32 2.12 15.64
C THR A 156 -25.00 0.83 14.89
N VAL A 157 -23.89 0.80 14.14
CA VAL A 157 -23.39 -0.40 13.45
C VAL A 157 -22.74 -1.35 14.45
N MET A 158 -21.90 -0.82 15.35
CA MET A 158 -21.23 -1.64 16.37
C MET A 158 -22.23 -2.34 17.32
N SER A 159 -23.36 -1.70 17.64
CA SER A 159 -24.42 -2.30 18.48
C SER A 159 -25.22 -3.41 17.79
N GLN A 160 -25.10 -3.56 16.46
CA GLN A 160 -25.78 -4.63 15.71
C GLN A 160 -24.97 -5.93 15.66
N LEU A 161 -23.70 -5.89 16.07
CA LEU A 161 -22.82 -7.06 16.05
C LEU A 161 -23.26 -8.06 17.11
N LYS A 162 -23.39 -9.34 16.70
CA LYS A 162 -23.88 -10.42 17.57
C LYS A 162 -22.79 -11.46 17.76
N GLY A 163 -22.20 -11.48 18.95
CA GLY A 163 -21.18 -12.45 19.31
C GLY A 163 -19.78 -12.09 18.76
N LYS A 164 -18.97 -13.13 18.54
CA LYS A 164 -17.55 -13.04 18.16
C LYS A 164 -17.35 -13.40 16.69
N GLY A 165 -16.18 -13.08 16.14
CA GLY A 165 -15.73 -13.47 14.80
C GLY A 165 -15.81 -12.37 13.75
N TYR A 166 -16.28 -11.18 14.13
CA TYR A 166 -16.27 -10.02 13.22
C TYR A 166 -14.84 -9.56 12.93
N THR A 167 -14.63 -9.08 11.71
CA THR A 167 -13.33 -8.61 11.22
C THR A 167 -13.50 -7.29 10.50
N ILE A 168 -12.60 -6.34 10.71
CA ILE A 168 -12.50 -5.17 9.83
C ILE A 168 -11.44 -5.44 8.76
N LYS A 169 -11.72 -5.03 7.52
CA LYS A 169 -10.81 -5.12 6.39
C LYS A 169 -10.63 -3.74 5.76
N ALA A 170 -9.40 -3.25 5.75
CA ALA A 170 -9.03 -2.04 5.05
C ALA A 170 -8.54 -2.36 3.64
N ILE A 171 -9.10 -1.68 2.65
CA ILE A 171 -8.83 -1.88 1.23
C ILE A 171 -8.22 -0.61 0.67
N TYR A 172 -7.00 -0.70 0.16
CA TYR A 172 -6.34 0.46 -0.43
C TYR A 172 -6.80 0.68 -1.88
N ALA A 173 -7.18 1.91 -2.21
CA ALA A 173 -7.71 2.24 -3.53
C ALA A 173 -6.62 2.61 -4.55
N GLY A 174 -5.40 2.91 -4.07
CA GLY A 174 -4.29 3.38 -4.90
C GLY A 174 -3.63 2.26 -5.71
N GLN A 175 -3.26 2.59 -6.94
CA GLN A 175 -2.51 1.70 -7.84
C GLN A 175 -1.10 2.25 -8.06
N ALA A 176 -0.09 1.39 -7.98
CA ALA A 176 1.26 1.77 -8.37
C ALA A 176 1.31 1.87 -9.90
N ILE A 177 1.78 2.99 -10.44
CA ILE A 177 1.74 3.25 -11.89
C ILE A 177 3.05 2.93 -12.61
N GLU A 178 4.14 2.79 -11.87
CA GLU A 178 5.47 2.44 -12.42
C GLU A 178 5.90 1.02 -12.05
N SER A 179 4.99 0.20 -11.52
CA SER A 179 5.27 -1.18 -11.16
C SER A 179 4.09 -2.10 -11.51
N LYS A 180 4.40 -3.38 -11.73
CA LYS A 180 3.39 -4.44 -11.86
C LYS A 180 3.00 -5.05 -10.51
N GLU A 181 3.73 -4.71 -9.45
CA GLU A 181 3.40 -5.12 -8.08
C GLU A 181 2.18 -4.36 -7.57
N LEU A 182 1.44 -4.99 -6.65
CA LEU A 182 0.39 -4.31 -5.92
C LEU A 182 0.97 -3.14 -5.13
N ALA A 183 0.24 -2.02 -5.08
CA ALA A 183 0.65 -0.91 -4.23
C ALA A 183 0.62 -1.30 -2.75
N MET A 184 -0.50 -1.86 -2.29
CA MET A 184 -0.67 -2.39 -0.94
C MET A 184 -1.73 -3.50 -0.96
N GLY A 185 -1.54 -4.56 -0.18
CA GLY A 185 -2.59 -5.56 0.03
C GLY A 185 -3.69 -5.08 0.99
N ASP A 186 -4.76 -5.87 1.13
CA ASP A 186 -5.84 -5.61 2.07
C ASP A 186 -5.48 -6.07 3.48
N ILE A 187 -5.59 -5.19 4.49
CA ILE A 187 -5.26 -5.52 5.89
C ILE A 187 -6.54 -5.89 6.61
N SER A 188 -6.50 -6.99 7.37
CA SER A 188 -7.62 -7.39 8.21
C SER A 188 -7.24 -7.43 9.70
N LEU A 189 -8.15 -7.00 10.56
CA LEU A 189 -8.03 -7.01 12.01
C LEU A 189 -9.27 -7.68 12.62
N SER A 190 -9.07 -8.69 13.45
CA SER A 190 -10.13 -9.34 14.21
C SER A 190 -10.66 -8.38 15.27
N LEU A 191 -11.98 -8.21 15.36
CA LEU A 191 -12.59 -7.40 16.41
C LEU A 191 -12.68 -8.14 17.75
N ASN A 192 -12.43 -9.46 17.76
CA ASN A 192 -12.44 -10.22 19.02
C ASN A 192 -11.42 -9.68 20.01
N ASP A 193 -10.30 -9.14 19.54
CA ASP A 193 -9.23 -8.67 20.40
C ASP A 193 -9.61 -7.33 21.06
N ILE A 194 -10.46 -6.53 20.39
CA ILE A 194 -10.84 -5.16 20.77
C ILE A 194 -12.13 -5.13 21.61
N LEU A 195 -13.07 -6.05 21.34
CA LEU A 195 -14.40 -6.09 21.98
C LEU A 195 -14.44 -6.94 23.26
N ASN A 196 -13.29 -7.38 23.78
CA ASN A 196 -13.20 -8.18 25.01
C ASN A 196 -13.38 -7.35 26.29
#